data_AF-A0A7R9E621-F1
#
_entry.id   AF-A0A7R9E621-F1
#
_cell.length_a   1.000
_cell.length_b   1.000
_cell.length_c   1.000
_cell.angle_alpha   90.00
_cell.angle_beta   90.00
_cell.angle_gamma   90.00
#
_symmetry.space_group_name_H-M   'P 1'
#
loop_
_entity.id
_entity.type
_entity.pdbx_description
1 polymer ?
#
loop_
_entity_poly.entity_id
_entity_poly.type
_entity_poly.pdbx_seq_one_letter_code
_entity_poly.pdbx_strand_id
1 'polypeptide(L)'
;MAGTSVIKNMPSHDLLSELRTFVSGATRSMKTNPLEFARTALSLLKTLPAARDAVLEYFCTLFDSAVDKYITDVQMMVSDSTQPGSVSYEEATITEIHNVLCSFVSLNPEAWAPIISTWSLELLGELSSRYTGMARAPMAAGLNESLQLWMSCRATRTLIDITTQCFSCLMHSDTDSCINALLDTSVAHSPNFDWVVAHVGGCFPHTVITKVLSCGLKDFSQHASAEQGAKSPKLISVVGILGHLAGSHFVDIRTALLELFKWSMEPGDVEEADQRKATVPFLFQLASVSSTLLRALTTGVLQTLDVTMLAQLGTQAPGWCEYFGSAQALEGNLFNKYTELRLQLFFPSKLFCLRLIGQPTGLAHSLSRQLFVSGSGQPISGKGKHFIFRQNMDTCLILQGKRFVSLLTVVECSVSTSAAVEAAVYL
;
A
#
# COMPACT_ATOMS: atom_id res chain seq x y z
N MET A 1 -52.97 -57.23 14.35
CA MET A 1 -52.55 -56.06 15.16
C MET A 1 -51.60 -55.24 14.33
N ALA A 2 -52.10 -54.20 13.66
CA ALA A 2 -51.28 -53.29 12.87
C ALA A 2 -51.07 -52.02 13.69
N GLY A 3 -49.83 -51.80 14.15
CA GLY A 3 -49.43 -50.58 14.82
C GLY A 3 -49.15 -49.50 13.79
N THR A 4 -50.04 -48.51 13.69
CA THR A 4 -49.84 -47.29 12.93
C THR A 4 -48.82 -46.41 13.64
N SER A 5 -47.62 -46.26 13.07
CA SER A 5 -46.69 -45.19 13.47
C SER A 5 -47.15 -43.87 12.85
N VAL A 6 -47.78 -43.04 13.66
CA VAL A 6 -48.06 -41.64 13.36
C VAL A 6 -46.72 -40.91 13.33
N ILE A 7 -46.19 -40.65 12.14
CA ILE A 7 -45.12 -39.68 11.93
C ILE A 7 -45.74 -38.32 12.25
N LYS A 8 -45.44 -37.78 13.42
CA LYS A 8 -45.68 -36.36 13.73
C LYS A 8 -44.85 -35.55 12.74
N ASN A 9 -45.49 -35.03 11.70
CA ASN A 9 -44.94 -33.93 10.91
C ASN A 9 -44.63 -32.78 11.87
N MET A 10 -43.34 -32.51 12.07
CA MET A 10 -42.88 -31.20 12.54
C MET A 10 -43.45 -30.12 11.60
N PRO A 11 -43.80 -28.93 12.11
CA PRO A 11 -44.33 -27.88 11.24
C PRO A 11 -43.24 -27.55 10.21
N SER A 12 -43.53 -27.82 8.94
CA SER A 12 -42.76 -27.27 7.84
C SER A 12 -42.82 -25.77 8.01
N HIS A 13 -41.70 -25.15 8.42
CA HIS A 13 -41.48 -23.72 8.27
C HIS A 13 -41.86 -23.40 6.82
N ASP A 14 -42.97 -22.69 6.60
CA ASP A 14 -43.52 -22.53 5.26
C ASP A 14 -42.65 -21.52 4.50
N LEU A 15 -41.53 -22.00 3.97
CA LEU A 15 -40.55 -21.23 3.21
C LEU A 15 -41.21 -20.46 2.06
N LEU A 16 -42.29 -21.00 1.48
CA LEU A 16 -43.07 -20.30 0.45
C LEU A 16 -43.83 -19.12 1.04
N SER A 17 -44.35 -19.24 2.26
CA SER A 17 -44.97 -18.10 2.97
C SER A 17 -43.95 -17.01 3.31
N GLU A 18 -42.74 -17.38 3.74
CA GLU A 18 -41.66 -16.42 4.00
C GLU A 18 -41.21 -15.73 2.73
N LEU A 19 -41.01 -16.49 1.66
CA LEU A 19 -40.64 -15.94 0.36
C LEU A 19 -41.72 -14.98 -0.17
N ARG A 20 -43.00 -15.35 -0.08
CA ARG A 20 -44.11 -14.46 -0.47
C ARG A 20 -44.14 -13.20 0.38
N THR A 21 -43.90 -13.33 1.68
CA THR A 21 -43.82 -12.21 2.61
C THR A 21 -42.67 -11.28 2.21
N PHE A 22 -41.48 -11.83 1.98
CA PHE A 22 -40.30 -11.09 1.51
C PHE A 22 -40.54 -10.38 0.19
N VAL A 23 -41.04 -11.06 -0.83
CA VAL A 23 -41.33 -10.44 -2.14
C VAL A 23 -42.38 -9.34 -1.99
N SER A 24 -43.42 -9.55 -1.18
CA SER A 24 -44.47 -8.55 -0.96
C SER A 24 -43.96 -7.32 -0.19
N GLY A 25 -43.08 -7.50 0.79
CA GLY A 25 -42.52 -6.43 1.61
C GLY A 25 -41.36 -5.68 0.94
N ALA A 26 -40.58 -6.34 0.08
CA ALA A 26 -39.49 -5.72 -0.67
C ALA A 26 -40.01 -4.88 -1.84
N THR A 27 -41.15 -5.25 -2.44
CA THR A 27 -41.73 -4.54 -3.60
C THR A 27 -42.77 -3.48 -3.24
N ARG A 28 -43.35 -3.53 -2.03
CA ARG A 28 -44.40 -2.61 -1.59
C ARG A 28 -43.97 -1.96 -0.29
N SER A 29 -44.26 -0.67 -0.12
CA SER A 29 -44.15 0.02 1.17
C SER A 29 -45.20 -0.53 2.15
N MET A 30 -44.97 -1.74 2.66
CA MET A 30 -45.79 -2.32 3.72
C MET A 30 -45.34 -1.76 5.06
N LYS A 31 -46.30 -1.44 5.93
CA LYS A 31 -46.06 -1.07 7.34
C LYS A 31 -45.71 -2.31 8.17
N THR A 32 -44.71 -3.06 7.76
CA THR A 32 -44.16 -4.18 8.53
C THR A 32 -43.08 -3.66 9.48
N ASN A 33 -42.96 -4.29 10.65
CA ASN A 33 -41.86 -3.98 11.57
C ASN A 33 -40.52 -4.29 10.85
N PRO A 34 -39.61 -3.31 10.67
CA PRO A 34 -38.38 -3.49 9.90
C PRO A 34 -37.49 -4.60 10.47
N LEU A 35 -37.49 -4.79 11.79
CA LEU A 35 -36.72 -5.83 12.45
C LEU A 35 -37.26 -7.23 12.12
N GLU A 36 -38.57 -7.42 12.18
CA GLU A 36 -39.20 -8.71 11.84
C GLU A 36 -39.03 -9.05 10.36
N PHE A 37 -39.07 -8.03 9.51
CA PHE A 37 -38.83 -8.20 8.08
C PHE A 37 -37.37 -8.56 7.78
N ALA A 38 -36.41 -7.94 8.47
CA ALA A 38 -35.00 -8.31 8.40
C ALA A 38 -34.76 -9.76 8.89
N ARG A 39 -35.43 -10.20 9.97
CA ARG A 39 -35.38 -11.61 10.42
C ARG A 39 -35.89 -12.58 9.38
N THR A 40 -37.00 -12.24 8.70
CA THR A 40 -37.52 -13.04 7.59
C THR A 40 -36.50 -13.12 6.45
N ALA A 41 -35.88 -12.00 6.08
CA ALA A 41 -34.84 -11.96 5.06
C ALA A 41 -33.62 -12.80 5.45
N LEU A 42 -33.15 -12.72 6.70
CA LEU A 42 -32.05 -13.53 7.24
C LEU A 42 -32.35 -15.04 7.23
N SER A 43 -33.60 -15.44 7.53
CA SER A 43 -34.07 -16.82 7.40
C SER A 43 -33.95 -17.32 5.96
N LEU A 44 -34.41 -16.51 4.99
CA LEU A 44 -34.31 -16.82 3.56
C LEU A 44 -32.86 -16.87 3.08
N LEU A 45 -32.01 -15.94 3.52
CA LEU A 45 -30.58 -15.92 3.19
C LEU A 45 -29.92 -17.27 3.53
N LYS A 46 -30.23 -17.79 4.72
CA LYS A 46 -29.71 -19.07 5.21
C LYS A 46 -30.26 -20.28 4.44
N THR A 47 -31.56 -20.28 4.17
CA THR A 47 -32.30 -21.48 3.74
C THR A 47 -32.46 -21.61 2.23
N LEU A 48 -32.37 -20.50 1.48
CA LEU A 48 -32.65 -20.46 0.05
C LEU A 48 -31.51 -19.76 -0.72
N PRO A 49 -30.55 -20.52 -1.30
CA PRO A 49 -29.42 -19.94 -2.04
C PRO A 49 -29.83 -18.98 -3.17
N ALA A 50 -30.93 -19.27 -3.87
CA ALA A 50 -31.44 -18.45 -4.96
C ALA A 50 -31.98 -17.07 -4.51
N ALA A 51 -32.22 -16.86 -3.21
CA ALA A 51 -32.70 -15.59 -2.67
C ALA A 51 -31.56 -14.71 -2.11
N ARG A 52 -30.32 -15.20 -2.09
CA ARG A 52 -29.21 -14.52 -1.41
C ARG A 52 -28.97 -13.12 -1.94
N ASP A 53 -28.84 -12.96 -3.25
CA ASP A 53 -28.56 -11.67 -3.88
C ASP A 53 -29.68 -10.67 -3.59
N ALA A 54 -30.95 -11.10 -3.69
CA ALA A 54 -32.10 -10.24 -3.40
C ALA A 54 -32.17 -9.81 -1.92
N VAL A 55 -31.79 -10.71 -0.99
CA VAL A 55 -31.73 -10.37 0.45
C VAL A 55 -30.59 -9.41 0.74
N LEU A 56 -29.41 -9.65 0.17
CA LEU A 56 -28.25 -8.77 0.33
C LEU A 56 -28.50 -7.38 -0.27
N GLU A 57 -29.16 -7.32 -1.42
CA GLU A 57 -29.62 -6.06 -2.02
C GLU A 57 -30.62 -5.32 -1.12
N TYR A 58 -31.57 -6.05 -0.52
CA TYR A 58 -32.46 -5.46 0.48
C TYR A 58 -31.67 -4.88 1.67
N PHE A 59 -30.63 -5.59 2.16
CA PHE A 59 -29.77 -5.04 3.20
C PHE A 59 -28.99 -3.80 2.75
N CYS A 60 -28.56 -3.71 1.48
CA CYS A 60 -27.98 -2.47 0.95
C CYS A 60 -28.91 -1.27 1.20
N THR A 61 -30.21 -1.42 0.95
CA THR A 61 -31.18 -0.33 1.17
C THR A 61 -31.32 0.08 2.64
N LEU A 62 -31.21 -0.89 3.57
CA LEU A 62 -31.27 -0.60 5.01
C LEU A 62 -30.03 0.15 5.50
N PHE A 63 -28.85 -0.29 5.06
CA PHE A 63 -27.59 0.36 5.43
C PHE A 63 -27.46 1.75 4.79
N ASP A 64 -27.89 1.90 3.52
CA ASP A 64 -27.92 3.19 2.82
C ASP A 64 -28.82 4.19 3.54
N SER A 65 -30.05 3.80 3.92
CA SER A 65 -30.95 4.64 4.73
C SER A 65 -30.29 5.09 6.04
N ALA A 66 -29.59 4.20 6.73
CA ALA A 66 -28.93 4.51 7.99
C ALA A 66 -27.74 5.46 7.83
N VAL A 67 -26.98 5.31 6.74
CA VAL A 67 -25.90 6.23 6.38
C VAL A 67 -26.45 7.58 5.97
N ASP A 68 -27.49 7.64 5.14
CA ASP A 68 -28.14 8.86 4.69
C ASP A 68 -28.58 9.73 5.86
N LYS A 69 -29.27 9.09 6.82
CA LYS A 69 -29.71 9.73 8.05
C LYS A 69 -28.54 10.23 8.88
N TYR A 70 -27.50 9.41 9.07
CA TYR A 70 -26.30 9.83 9.80
C TYR A 70 -25.61 11.04 9.14
N ILE A 71 -25.43 11.03 7.82
CA ILE A 71 -24.79 12.13 7.09
C ILE A 71 -25.64 13.40 7.17
N THR A 72 -26.97 13.26 7.06
CA THR A 72 -27.92 14.37 7.24
C THR A 72 -27.85 14.94 8.66
N ASP A 73 -27.80 14.09 9.68
CA ASP A 73 -27.68 14.49 11.08
C ASP A 73 -26.36 15.24 11.32
N VAL A 74 -25.24 14.72 10.81
CA VAL A 74 -23.92 15.38 10.89
C VAL A 74 -23.94 16.76 10.21
N GLN A 75 -24.67 16.92 9.11
CA GLN A 75 -24.83 18.23 8.45
C GLN A 75 -25.68 19.19 9.28
N MET A 76 -26.75 18.69 9.92
CA MET A 76 -27.66 19.50 10.74
C MET A 76 -27.06 19.86 12.10
N MET A 77 -26.17 19.03 12.68
CA MET A 77 -25.46 19.31 13.93
C MET A 77 -24.50 20.51 13.85
N VAL A 78 -24.22 21.04 12.65
CA VAL A 78 -23.53 22.33 12.47
C VAL A 78 -24.45 23.52 12.78
N SER A 79 -25.77 23.32 12.91
CA SER A 79 -26.75 24.43 12.99
C SER A 79 -27.64 24.47 14.24
N ASP A 80 -27.85 23.40 15.00
CA ASP A 80 -28.45 23.53 16.34
C ASP A 80 -28.26 22.27 17.20
N SER A 81 -28.23 22.50 18.50
CA SER A 81 -28.07 21.48 19.54
C SER A 81 -29.43 21.03 20.06
N THR A 82 -29.85 19.79 19.84
CA THR A 82 -30.93 19.20 20.66
C THR A 82 -30.98 17.67 20.63
N GLN A 83 -30.81 17.14 21.85
CA GLN A 83 -31.42 15.94 22.46
C GLN A 83 -31.02 14.52 21.95
N PRO A 84 -30.45 13.69 22.84
CA PRO A 84 -30.29 12.26 22.64
C PRO A 84 -31.53 11.50 23.12
N GLY A 85 -31.87 10.38 22.46
CA GLY A 85 -32.66 9.33 23.10
C GLY A 85 -33.91 8.86 22.35
N SER A 86 -33.72 8.10 21.29
CA SER A 86 -34.50 6.87 21.09
C SER A 86 -33.57 5.88 20.42
N VAL A 87 -33.42 4.66 20.96
CA VAL A 87 -32.75 3.58 20.21
C VAL A 87 -33.56 3.40 18.93
N SER A 88 -32.99 3.82 17.81
CA SER A 88 -33.67 3.77 16.52
C SER A 88 -33.95 2.30 16.20
N TYR A 89 -35.17 1.95 15.78
CA TYR A 89 -35.49 0.58 15.30
C TYR A 89 -34.51 0.09 14.22
N GLU A 90 -33.92 1.03 13.50
CA GLU A 90 -32.82 0.86 12.54
C GLU A 90 -31.54 0.32 13.19
N GLU A 91 -31.14 0.82 14.36
CA GLU A 91 -29.95 0.35 15.08
C GLU A 91 -30.14 -1.09 15.59
N ALA A 92 -31.34 -1.41 16.07
CA ALA A 92 -31.69 -2.78 16.44
C ALA A 92 -31.66 -3.72 15.21
N THR A 93 -32.15 -3.24 14.07
CA THR A 93 -32.15 -4.00 12.80
C THR A 93 -30.73 -4.26 12.29
N ILE A 94 -29.87 -3.23 12.26
CA ILE A 94 -28.45 -3.37 11.88
C ILE A 94 -27.72 -4.33 12.82
N THR A 95 -27.98 -4.23 14.13
CA THR A 95 -27.36 -5.11 15.12
C THR A 95 -27.80 -6.56 14.95
N GLU A 96 -29.07 -6.81 14.61
CA GLU A 96 -29.56 -8.16 14.29
C GLU A 96 -28.88 -8.73 13.03
N ILE A 97 -28.81 -7.94 11.95
CA ILE A 97 -28.12 -8.34 10.71
C ILE A 97 -26.67 -8.67 11.00
N HIS A 98 -25.96 -7.80 11.72
CA HIS A 98 -24.59 -8.03 12.17
C HIS A 98 -24.44 -9.38 12.87
N ASN A 99 -25.20 -9.61 13.94
CA ASN A 99 -25.07 -10.81 14.76
C ASN A 99 -25.30 -12.10 13.94
N VAL A 100 -26.30 -12.09 13.06
CA VAL A 100 -26.63 -13.28 12.25
C VAL A 100 -25.61 -13.52 11.14
N LEU A 101 -25.16 -12.48 10.42
CA LEU A 101 -24.12 -12.63 9.40
C LEU A 101 -22.79 -13.09 10.00
N CYS A 102 -22.38 -12.48 11.11
CA CYS A 102 -21.21 -12.89 11.89
C CYS A 102 -21.34 -14.35 12.35
N SER A 103 -22.53 -14.78 12.79
CA SER A 103 -22.78 -16.18 13.13
C SER A 103 -22.62 -17.11 11.92
N PHE A 104 -23.08 -16.73 10.73
CA PHE A 104 -22.91 -17.54 9.51
C PHE A 104 -21.44 -17.71 9.15
N VAL A 105 -20.68 -16.60 9.18
CA VAL A 105 -19.23 -16.60 8.94
C VAL A 105 -18.52 -17.51 9.92
N SER A 106 -18.80 -17.39 11.22
CA SER A 106 -18.13 -18.23 12.24
C SER A 106 -18.51 -19.71 12.17
N LEU A 107 -19.71 -20.06 11.70
CA LEU A 107 -20.15 -21.45 11.58
C LEU A 107 -19.58 -22.15 10.34
N ASN A 108 -19.46 -21.44 9.21
CA ASN A 108 -18.88 -21.98 7.99
C ASN A 108 -18.17 -20.85 7.20
N PRO A 109 -16.90 -20.53 7.56
CA PRO A 109 -16.17 -19.42 6.97
C PRO A 109 -15.99 -19.56 5.45
N GLU A 110 -15.60 -20.74 4.97
CA GLU A 110 -15.28 -20.96 3.55
C GLU A 110 -16.49 -20.71 2.62
N ALA A 111 -17.70 -21.02 3.09
CA ALA A 111 -18.91 -20.82 2.30
C ALA A 111 -19.47 -19.40 2.36
N TRP A 112 -19.32 -18.72 3.51
CA TRP A 112 -20.01 -17.45 3.77
C TRP A 112 -19.10 -16.23 3.72
N ALA A 113 -17.85 -16.33 4.17
CA ALA A 113 -16.95 -15.19 4.25
C ALA A 113 -16.70 -14.55 2.88
N PRO A 114 -16.45 -15.29 1.77
CA PRO A 114 -16.27 -14.65 0.46
C PRO A 114 -17.51 -13.88 -0.02
N ILE A 115 -18.70 -14.44 0.20
CA ILE A 115 -19.97 -13.82 -0.23
C ILE A 115 -20.25 -12.56 0.59
N ILE A 116 -20.16 -12.68 1.92
CA ILE A 116 -20.49 -11.60 2.85
C ILE A 116 -19.44 -10.49 2.79
N SER A 117 -18.15 -10.83 2.67
CA SER A 117 -17.10 -9.83 2.54
C SER A 117 -17.25 -9.03 1.25
N THR A 118 -17.53 -9.71 0.13
CA THR A 118 -17.69 -9.04 -1.17
C THR A 118 -18.85 -8.05 -1.12
N TRP A 119 -20.02 -8.50 -0.66
CA TRP A 119 -21.18 -7.62 -0.46
C TRP A 119 -20.88 -6.43 0.46
N SER A 120 -20.25 -6.68 1.62
CA SER A 120 -19.95 -5.64 2.59
C SER A 120 -18.96 -4.60 2.04
N LEU A 121 -17.94 -5.05 1.32
CA LEU A 121 -16.92 -4.20 0.70
C LEU A 121 -17.52 -3.37 -0.44
N GLU A 122 -18.26 -3.98 -1.36
CA GLU A 122 -18.94 -3.28 -2.46
C GLU A 122 -19.89 -2.20 -1.93
N LEU A 123 -20.68 -2.53 -0.90
CA LEU A 123 -21.58 -1.57 -0.26
C LEU A 123 -20.81 -0.43 0.41
N LEU A 124 -19.72 -0.71 1.12
CA LEU A 124 -18.84 0.32 1.69
C LEU A 124 -18.24 1.23 0.60
N GLY A 125 -17.86 0.67 -0.55
CA GLY A 125 -17.36 1.41 -1.72
C GLY A 125 -18.40 2.37 -2.30
N GLU A 126 -19.61 1.87 -2.51
CA GLU A 126 -20.74 2.63 -3.02
C GLU A 126 -21.15 3.76 -2.05
N LEU A 127 -21.31 3.44 -0.76
CA LEU A 127 -21.65 4.42 0.28
C LEU A 127 -20.57 5.51 0.37
N SER A 128 -19.29 5.11 0.38
CA SER A 128 -18.18 6.06 0.42
C SER A 128 -18.19 6.99 -0.79
N SER A 129 -18.42 6.45 -1.99
CA SER A 129 -18.41 7.24 -3.22
C SER A 129 -19.63 8.15 -3.33
N ARG A 130 -20.82 7.66 -2.98
CA ARG A 130 -22.09 8.38 -3.10
C ARG A 130 -22.14 9.62 -2.19
N TYR A 131 -21.66 9.49 -0.95
CA TYR A 131 -21.84 10.53 0.06
C TYR A 131 -20.66 11.52 0.17
N THR A 132 -19.52 11.26 -0.48
CA THR A 132 -18.36 12.19 -0.46
C THR A 132 -18.65 13.56 -1.04
N GLY A 133 -19.54 13.69 -2.03
CA GLY A 133 -19.95 14.98 -2.60
C GLY A 133 -21.10 15.68 -1.86
N MET A 134 -21.91 14.94 -1.11
CA MET A 134 -23.04 15.47 -0.36
C MET A 134 -22.63 16.02 1.00
N ALA A 135 -21.57 15.48 1.58
CA ALA A 135 -20.87 16.09 2.69
C ALA A 135 -20.20 17.39 2.21
N ARG A 136 -20.92 18.52 2.21
CA ARG A 136 -20.35 19.88 2.13
C ARG A 136 -19.47 20.24 3.34
N ALA A 137 -18.96 19.24 4.05
CA ALA A 137 -18.10 19.40 5.20
C ALA A 137 -16.66 19.58 4.69
N PRO A 138 -15.94 20.62 5.15
CA PRO A 138 -14.48 20.71 5.04
C PRO A 138 -13.71 19.58 5.75
N MET A 139 -14.40 18.53 6.22
CA MET A 139 -13.89 17.60 7.23
C MET A 139 -13.11 16.43 6.63
N ALA A 140 -13.45 15.88 5.47
CA ALA A 140 -12.72 14.75 4.87
C ALA A 140 -11.58 15.22 3.95
N ALA A 141 -10.70 16.11 4.43
CA ALA A 141 -9.56 16.60 3.64
C ALA A 141 -8.43 15.56 3.50
N GLY A 142 -8.48 14.48 4.28
CA GLY A 142 -7.50 13.42 4.30
C GLY A 142 -8.09 12.06 4.70
N LEU A 143 -7.24 11.04 4.57
CA LEU A 143 -7.57 9.65 4.87
C LEU A 143 -8.01 9.45 6.33
N ASN A 144 -7.34 10.14 7.27
CA ASN A 144 -7.62 10.00 8.69
C ASN A 144 -8.99 10.56 9.06
N GLU A 145 -9.35 11.72 8.53
CA GLU A 145 -10.64 12.35 8.79
C GLU A 145 -11.78 11.56 8.12
N SER A 146 -11.54 11.03 6.92
CA SER A 146 -12.47 10.11 6.25
C SER A 146 -12.72 8.87 7.11
N LEU A 147 -11.66 8.26 7.64
CA LEU A 147 -11.76 7.12 8.54
C LEU A 147 -12.55 7.46 9.80
N GLN A 148 -12.31 8.63 10.42
CA GLN A 148 -13.03 9.06 11.62
C GLN A 148 -14.53 9.29 11.35
N LEU A 149 -14.88 9.93 10.23
CA LEU A 149 -16.27 10.14 9.81
C LEU A 149 -16.99 8.80 9.65
N TRP A 150 -16.42 7.91 8.84
CA TRP A 150 -17.07 6.63 8.52
C TRP A 150 -17.11 5.67 9.71
N MET A 151 -16.06 5.64 10.55
CA MET A 151 -16.09 4.82 11.76
C MET A 151 -17.06 5.38 12.81
N SER A 152 -17.44 6.66 12.75
CA SER A 152 -18.43 7.25 13.66
C SER A 152 -19.87 6.87 13.30
N CYS A 153 -20.14 6.52 12.05
CA CYS A 153 -21.43 5.97 11.64
C CYS A 153 -21.56 4.48 12.05
N ARG A 154 -22.67 4.13 12.71
CA ARG A 154 -22.93 2.76 13.19
C ARG A 154 -23.03 1.76 12.04
N ALA A 155 -23.69 2.14 10.95
CA ALA A 155 -23.93 1.26 9.81
C ALA A 155 -22.62 0.83 9.12
N THR A 156 -21.77 1.80 8.75
CA THR A 156 -20.47 1.52 8.14
C THR A 156 -19.51 0.84 9.10
N ARG A 157 -19.51 1.17 10.39
CA ARG A 157 -18.73 0.43 11.40
C ARG A 157 -19.15 -1.04 11.43
N THR A 158 -20.45 -1.33 11.43
CA THR A 158 -20.96 -2.70 11.39
C THR A 158 -20.52 -3.45 10.13
N LEU A 159 -20.53 -2.82 8.95
CA LEU A 159 -20.01 -3.43 7.71
C LEU A 159 -18.51 -3.76 7.82
N ILE A 160 -17.73 -2.84 8.38
CA ILE A 160 -16.30 -3.05 8.65
C ILE A 160 -16.05 -4.19 9.65
N ASP A 161 -16.85 -4.27 10.71
CA ASP A 161 -16.75 -5.34 11.71
C ASP A 161 -17.02 -6.71 11.06
N ILE A 162 -18.06 -6.81 10.22
CA ILE A 162 -18.39 -8.02 9.44
C ILE A 162 -17.22 -8.40 8.52
N THR A 163 -16.69 -7.43 7.77
CA THR A 163 -15.54 -7.64 6.88
C THR A 163 -14.34 -8.16 7.67
N THR A 164 -14.00 -7.51 8.78
CA THR A 164 -12.87 -7.90 9.64
C THR A 164 -13.06 -9.32 10.19
N GLN A 165 -14.29 -9.69 10.55
CA GLN A 165 -14.60 -11.07 10.97
C GLN A 165 -14.43 -12.09 9.83
N CYS A 166 -14.83 -11.75 8.60
CA CYS A 166 -14.61 -12.60 7.43
C CYS A 166 -13.11 -12.89 7.23
N PHE A 167 -12.28 -11.85 7.28
CA PHE A 167 -10.82 -11.99 7.18
C PHE A 167 -10.25 -12.80 8.36
N SER A 168 -10.69 -12.51 9.59
CA SER A 168 -10.22 -13.20 10.79
C SER A 168 -10.50 -14.70 10.74
N CYS A 169 -11.71 -15.11 10.32
CA CYS A 169 -12.09 -16.51 10.23
C CYS A 169 -11.38 -17.27 9.09
N LEU A 170 -10.86 -16.57 8.08
CA LEU A 170 -10.14 -17.17 6.96
C LEU A 170 -8.60 -17.04 7.06
N MET A 171 -8.03 -16.38 8.08
CA MET A 171 -6.58 -16.10 8.14
C MET A 171 -5.67 -17.33 8.01
N HIS A 172 -6.16 -18.51 8.39
CA HIS A 172 -5.41 -19.77 8.32
C HIS A 172 -5.79 -20.64 7.13
N SER A 173 -6.68 -20.14 6.28
CA SER A 173 -7.15 -20.78 5.05
C SER A 173 -6.97 -19.82 3.87
N ASP A 174 -7.84 -19.92 2.87
CA ASP A 174 -7.79 -19.08 1.68
C ASP A 174 -8.45 -17.71 1.94
N THR A 175 -7.63 -16.69 2.12
CA THR A 175 -8.08 -15.28 2.22
C THR A 175 -8.12 -14.57 0.87
N ASP A 176 -7.70 -15.21 -0.22
CA ASP A 176 -7.50 -14.53 -1.51
C ASP A 176 -8.81 -13.98 -2.05
N SER A 177 -9.93 -14.69 -1.87
CA SER A 177 -11.24 -14.20 -2.31
C SER A 177 -11.63 -12.88 -1.62
N CYS A 178 -11.46 -12.78 -0.30
CA CYS A 178 -11.78 -11.56 0.45
C CYS A 178 -10.81 -10.42 0.12
N ILE A 179 -9.52 -10.74 -0.07
CA ILE A 179 -8.50 -9.76 -0.46
C ILE A 179 -8.77 -9.23 -1.86
N ASN A 180 -9.08 -10.10 -2.82
CA ASN A 180 -9.38 -9.70 -4.20
C ASN A 180 -10.60 -8.77 -4.21
N ALA A 181 -11.68 -9.10 -3.50
CA ALA A 181 -12.82 -8.20 -3.35
C ALA A 181 -12.43 -6.83 -2.75
N LEU A 182 -11.55 -6.79 -1.74
CA LEU A 182 -11.07 -5.54 -1.13
C LEU A 182 -10.29 -4.69 -2.15
N LEU A 183 -9.38 -5.30 -2.91
CA LEU A 183 -8.57 -4.60 -3.89
C LEU A 183 -9.38 -4.18 -5.13
N ASP A 184 -10.29 -5.01 -5.62
CA ASP A 184 -11.15 -4.71 -6.76
C ASP A 184 -12.08 -3.54 -6.42
N THR A 185 -12.67 -3.54 -5.21
CA THR A 185 -13.47 -2.41 -4.72
C THR A 185 -12.62 -1.15 -4.56
N SER A 186 -11.38 -1.26 -4.07
CA SER A 186 -10.45 -0.13 -4.02
C SER A 186 -10.18 0.44 -5.41
N VAL A 187 -9.92 -0.40 -6.42
CA VAL A 187 -9.72 0.08 -7.79
C VAL A 187 -10.93 0.84 -8.32
N ALA A 188 -12.14 0.42 -7.97
CA ALA A 188 -13.38 1.06 -8.40
C ALA A 188 -13.69 2.38 -7.67
N HIS A 189 -13.37 2.47 -6.37
CA HIS A 189 -13.87 3.54 -5.50
C HIS A 189 -12.78 4.41 -4.85
N SER A 190 -11.49 4.15 -5.09
CA SER A 190 -10.41 5.04 -4.63
C SER A 190 -10.55 6.45 -5.25
N PRO A 191 -10.26 7.53 -4.49
CA PRO A 191 -9.68 7.54 -3.14
C PRO A 191 -10.72 7.40 -2.00
N ASN A 192 -12.01 7.40 -2.32
CA ASN A 192 -13.09 7.47 -1.33
C ASN A 192 -13.18 6.21 -0.46
N PHE A 193 -12.67 5.08 -0.93
CA PHE A 193 -12.65 3.80 -0.24
C PHE A 193 -11.33 3.50 0.51
N ASP A 194 -10.29 4.33 0.34
CA ASP A 194 -8.95 4.07 0.88
C ASP A 194 -8.95 3.90 2.40
N TRP A 195 -9.89 4.53 3.10
CA TRP A 195 -10.06 4.41 4.55
C TRP A 195 -10.41 2.98 4.98
N VAL A 196 -11.14 2.23 4.15
CA VAL A 196 -11.47 0.82 4.40
C VAL A 196 -10.21 -0.01 4.31
N VAL A 197 -9.43 0.17 3.24
CA VAL A 197 -8.17 -0.54 3.03
C VAL A 197 -7.18 -0.23 4.17
N ALA A 198 -7.11 1.03 4.61
CA ALA A 198 -6.27 1.44 5.73
C ALA A 198 -6.75 0.83 7.06
N HIS A 199 -8.05 0.78 7.31
CA HIS A 199 -8.59 0.17 8.53
C HIS A 199 -8.36 -1.34 8.58
N VAL A 200 -8.75 -2.06 7.52
CA VAL A 200 -8.53 -3.52 7.41
C VAL A 200 -7.03 -3.84 7.43
N GLY A 201 -6.20 -3.00 6.81
CA GLY A 201 -4.74 -3.12 6.89
C GLY A 201 -4.17 -2.90 8.29
N GLY A 202 -4.82 -2.14 9.16
CA GLY A 202 -4.44 -2.05 10.57
C GLY A 202 -4.73 -3.35 11.33
N CYS A 203 -5.79 -4.07 10.96
CA CYS A 203 -6.13 -5.37 11.55
C CYS A 203 -5.27 -6.52 10.99
N PHE A 204 -4.91 -6.46 9.71
CA PHE A 204 -4.17 -7.52 8.99
C PHE A 204 -2.98 -6.95 8.21
N PRO A 205 -1.97 -6.36 8.89
CA PRO A 205 -0.93 -5.55 8.27
C PRO A 205 -0.11 -6.31 7.24
N HIS A 206 0.44 -7.47 7.59
CA HIS A 206 1.29 -8.23 6.67
C HIS A 206 0.56 -8.58 5.36
N THR A 207 -0.68 -9.08 5.46
CA THR A 207 -1.49 -9.49 4.31
C THR A 207 -1.87 -8.32 3.42
N VAL A 208 -2.43 -7.25 4.00
CA VAL A 208 -2.94 -6.11 3.22
C VAL A 208 -1.80 -5.27 2.65
N ILE A 209 -0.74 -5.00 3.40
CA ILE A 209 0.40 -4.19 2.92
C ILE A 209 1.03 -4.85 1.68
N THR A 210 1.29 -6.16 1.74
CA THR A 210 1.91 -6.90 0.63
C THR A 210 1.04 -6.87 -0.63
N LYS A 211 -0.27 -7.02 -0.46
CA LYS A 211 -1.23 -7.02 -1.57
C LYS A 211 -1.48 -5.62 -2.16
N VAL A 212 -1.51 -4.57 -1.32
CA VAL A 212 -1.56 -3.16 -1.76
C VAL A 212 -0.32 -2.80 -2.58
N LEU A 213 0.87 -3.20 -2.10
CA LEU A 213 2.12 -2.99 -2.84
C LEU A 213 2.13 -3.74 -4.19
N SER A 214 1.68 -5.00 -4.19
CA SER A 214 1.60 -5.82 -5.42
C SER A 214 0.62 -5.24 -6.43
N CYS A 215 -0.55 -4.77 -5.97
CA CYS A 215 -1.55 -4.11 -6.82
C CYS A 215 -1.01 -2.80 -7.40
N GLY A 216 -0.36 -1.97 -6.56
CA GLY A 216 0.29 -0.74 -6.99
C GLY A 216 1.41 -0.98 -8.00
N LEU A 217 2.24 -2.01 -7.80
CA LEU A 217 3.31 -2.39 -8.72
C LEU A 217 2.73 -2.88 -10.07
N LYS A 218 1.72 -3.73 -10.03
CA LYS A 218 1.06 -4.23 -11.24
C LYS A 218 0.51 -3.07 -12.08
N ASP A 219 -0.19 -2.14 -11.45
CA ASP A 219 -0.69 -0.94 -12.13
C ASP A 219 0.44 -0.07 -12.69
N PHE A 220 1.48 0.17 -11.87
CA PHE A 220 2.64 0.95 -12.28
C PHE A 220 3.38 0.33 -13.47
N SER A 221 3.56 -0.99 -13.48
CA SER A 221 4.21 -1.71 -14.59
C SER A 221 3.44 -1.60 -15.91
N GLN A 222 2.11 -1.51 -15.85
CA GLN A 222 1.23 -1.42 -17.03
C GLN A 222 1.09 0.01 -17.55
N HIS A 223 1.23 1.02 -16.68
CA HIS A 223 0.94 2.43 -16.99
C HIS A 223 2.16 3.35 -16.81
N ALA A 224 3.37 2.80 -16.80
CA ALA A 224 4.64 3.52 -16.66
C ALA A 224 4.97 4.41 -17.88
N SER A 225 4.13 5.40 -18.17
CA SER A 225 4.54 6.54 -18.96
C SER A 225 5.14 7.61 -18.04
N ALA A 226 6.27 8.19 -18.45
CA ALA A 226 7.04 9.17 -17.70
C ALA A 226 6.25 10.39 -17.18
N GLU A 227 5.09 10.67 -17.77
CA GLU A 227 4.26 11.84 -17.45
C GLU A 227 3.33 11.60 -16.25
N GLN A 228 3.05 10.34 -15.88
CA GLN A 228 2.05 9.99 -14.87
C GLN A 228 2.66 9.41 -13.57
N GLY A 229 3.92 8.99 -13.58
CA GLY A 229 4.54 8.20 -12.51
C GLY A 229 4.38 8.77 -11.10
N ALA A 230 4.55 10.08 -10.89
CA ALA A 230 4.47 10.71 -9.56
C ALA A 230 3.10 11.28 -9.20
N LYS A 231 2.17 11.34 -10.16
CA LYS A 231 0.85 11.94 -10.01
C LYS A 231 -0.28 10.93 -10.25
N SER A 232 0.04 9.65 -10.39
CA SER A 232 -1.00 8.65 -10.61
C SER A 232 -1.89 8.57 -9.36
N PRO A 233 -3.23 8.67 -9.51
CA PRO A 233 -4.15 8.60 -8.38
C PRO A 233 -3.96 7.33 -7.55
N LYS A 234 -3.64 6.20 -8.20
CA LYS A 234 -3.36 4.92 -7.54
C LYS A 234 -2.07 4.94 -6.72
N LEU A 235 -0.98 5.56 -7.20
CA LEU A 235 0.22 5.71 -6.38
C LEU A 235 -0.06 6.60 -5.17
N ILE A 236 -0.80 7.71 -5.36
CA ILE A 236 -1.17 8.61 -4.27
C ILE A 236 -1.99 7.84 -3.21
N SER A 237 -2.93 7.00 -3.64
CA SER A 237 -3.71 6.10 -2.78
C SER A 237 -2.82 5.13 -2.01
N VAL A 238 -1.94 4.38 -2.69
CA VAL A 238 -0.98 3.45 -2.05
C VAL A 238 -0.14 4.19 -1.01
N VAL A 239 0.39 5.37 -1.35
CA VAL A 239 1.18 6.18 -0.43
C VAL A 239 0.36 6.67 0.76
N GLY A 240 -0.89 7.07 0.54
CA GLY A 240 -1.82 7.49 1.59
C GLY A 240 -2.11 6.36 2.58
N ILE A 241 -2.48 5.18 2.07
CA ILE A 241 -2.77 3.98 2.87
C ILE A 241 -1.54 3.57 3.69
N LEU A 242 -0.38 3.37 3.04
CA LEU A 242 0.83 2.98 3.74
C LEU A 242 1.32 4.07 4.71
N GLY A 243 1.13 5.34 4.36
CA GLY A 243 1.44 6.47 5.23
C GLY A 243 0.63 6.45 6.52
N HIS A 244 -0.66 6.13 6.45
CA HIS A 244 -1.52 5.94 7.62
C HIS A 244 -1.08 4.74 8.46
N LEU A 245 -0.87 3.59 7.82
CA LEU A 245 -0.45 2.35 8.50
C LEU A 245 0.91 2.47 9.18
N ALA A 246 1.82 3.29 8.65
CA ALA A 246 3.16 3.44 9.19
C ALA A 246 3.22 3.98 10.62
N GLY A 247 2.15 4.57 11.14
CA GLY A 247 2.08 4.98 12.55
C GLY A 247 2.19 3.81 13.53
N SER A 248 1.61 2.65 13.18
CA SER A 248 1.54 1.46 14.05
C SER A 248 2.23 0.23 13.46
N HIS A 249 2.38 0.16 12.14
CA HIS A 249 2.84 -1.02 11.40
C HIS A 249 4.09 -0.73 10.55
N PHE A 250 4.96 0.18 11.01
CA PHE A 250 6.17 0.55 10.28
C PHE A 250 7.08 -0.66 9.99
N VAL A 251 7.17 -1.61 10.92
CA VAL A 251 8.00 -2.81 10.77
C VAL A 251 7.46 -3.70 9.65
N ASP A 252 6.14 -3.92 9.61
CA ASP A 252 5.48 -4.71 8.56
C ASP A 252 5.68 -4.07 7.18
N ILE A 253 5.54 -2.75 7.08
CA ILE A 253 5.81 -2.00 5.84
C ILE A 253 7.26 -2.19 5.39
N ARG A 254 8.22 -2.02 6.31
CA ARG A 254 9.64 -2.20 5.99
C ARG A 254 9.92 -3.63 5.50
N THR A 255 9.35 -4.63 6.16
CA THR A 255 9.51 -6.04 5.79
C THR A 255 8.93 -6.31 4.40
N ALA A 256 7.70 -5.87 4.13
CA ALA A 256 7.05 -6.07 2.83
C ALA A 256 7.80 -5.36 1.68
N LEU A 257 8.31 -4.14 1.91
CA LEU A 257 9.13 -3.43 0.93
C LEU A 257 10.45 -4.16 0.63
N LEU A 258 11.07 -4.75 1.66
CA LEU A 258 12.29 -5.54 1.52
C LEU A 258 12.01 -6.87 0.79
N GLU A 259 10.92 -7.55 1.12
CA GLU A 259 10.48 -8.78 0.45
C GLU A 259 10.20 -8.52 -1.03
N LEU A 260 9.47 -7.44 -1.36
CA LEU A 260 9.22 -7.03 -2.73
C LEU A 260 10.52 -6.73 -3.50
N PHE A 261 11.47 -6.05 -2.86
CA PHE A 261 12.78 -5.81 -3.44
C PHE A 261 13.53 -7.13 -3.71
N LYS A 262 13.60 -8.04 -2.74
CA LYS A 262 14.29 -9.33 -2.91
C LYS A 262 13.64 -10.18 -4.00
N TRP A 263 12.31 -10.23 -4.03
CA TRP A 263 11.54 -10.93 -5.07
C TRP A 263 11.91 -10.42 -6.48
N SER A 264 12.16 -9.12 -6.66
CA SER A 264 12.59 -8.57 -7.95
C SER A 264 14.02 -8.95 -8.37
N MET A 265 14.86 -9.39 -7.42
CA MET A 265 16.24 -9.82 -7.65
C MET A 265 16.35 -11.33 -7.90
N GLU A 266 15.34 -12.10 -7.49
CA GLU A 266 15.27 -13.53 -7.75
C GLU A 266 15.05 -13.81 -9.25
N PRO A 267 15.58 -14.92 -9.79
CA PRO A 267 15.21 -15.38 -11.12
C PRO A 267 13.71 -15.72 -11.13
N GLY A 268 13.02 -15.45 -12.22
CA GLY A 268 11.59 -15.77 -12.30
C GLY A 268 11.04 -15.85 -13.69
N ASP A 269 9.74 -16.07 -13.71
CA ASP A 269 9.00 -16.41 -14.90
C ASP A 269 8.86 -15.20 -15.84
N VAL A 270 8.72 -15.51 -17.13
CA VAL A 270 8.62 -14.50 -18.19
C VAL A 270 7.42 -13.58 -18.00
N GLU A 271 6.33 -14.10 -17.41
CA GLU A 271 5.08 -13.36 -17.18
C GLU A 271 5.23 -12.22 -16.15
N GLU A 272 6.16 -12.36 -15.20
CA GLU A 272 6.41 -11.36 -14.15
C GLU A 272 7.59 -10.44 -14.49
N ALA A 273 8.25 -10.64 -15.64
CA ALA A 273 9.49 -9.96 -15.97
C ALA A 273 9.35 -8.44 -15.97
N ASP A 274 8.21 -7.91 -16.45
CA ASP A 274 7.98 -6.46 -16.51
C ASP A 274 7.70 -5.87 -15.12
N GLN A 275 6.96 -6.59 -14.26
CA GLN A 275 6.76 -6.18 -12.87
C GLN A 275 8.09 -6.16 -12.11
N ARG A 276 8.94 -7.19 -12.27
CA ARG A 276 10.26 -7.25 -11.62
C ARG A 276 11.17 -6.09 -12.06
N LYS A 277 11.19 -5.75 -13.34
CA LYS A 277 11.92 -4.58 -13.86
C LYS A 277 11.37 -3.26 -13.30
N ALA A 278 10.05 -3.18 -13.13
CA ALA A 278 9.36 -2.00 -12.62
C ALA A 278 9.48 -1.84 -11.10
N THR A 279 9.82 -2.90 -10.35
CA THR A 279 9.86 -2.89 -8.87
C THR A 279 10.74 -1.79 -8.32
N VAL A 280 12.01 -1.70 -8.74
CA VAL A 280 12.93 -0.69 -8.18
C VAL A 280 12.49 0.75 -8.53
N PRO A 281 12.12 1.07 -9.78
CA PRO A 281 11.48 2.34 -10.11
C PRO A 281 10.25 2.66 -9.26
N PHE A 282 9.36 1.69 -9.06
CA PHE A 282 8.16 1.83 -8.23
C PHE A 282 8.50 2.16 -6.77
N LEU A 283 9.45 1.44 -6.17
CA LEU A 283 9.92 1.69 -4.80
C LEU A 283 10.54 3.08 -4.65
N PHE A 284 11.34 3.52 -5.62
CA PHE A 284 11.83 4.90 -5.63
C PHE A 284 10.68 5.89 -5.76
N GLN A 285 9.72 5.64 -6.65
CA GLN A 285 8.59 6.54 -6.83
C GLN A 285 7.78 6.70 -5.53
N LEU A 286 7.50 5.62 -4.80
CA LEU A 286 6.90 5.65 -3.46
C LEU A 286 7.73 6.49 -2.47
N ALA A 287 9.04 6.23 -2.39
CA ALA A 287 9.95 6.95 -1.52
C ALA A 287 10.03 8.46 -1.85
N SER A 288 9.82 8.79 -3.11
CA SER A 288 9.89 10.17 -3.59
C SER A 288 8.68 11.00 -3.14
N VAL A 289 7.55 10.34 -2.88
CA VAL A 289 6.29 10.97 -2.47
C VAL A 289 6.12 10.95 -0.95
N SER A 290 6.68 9.95 -0.26
CA SER A 290 6.57 9.81 1.20
C SER A 290 7.92 9.63 1.90
N SER A 291 8.25 10.59 2.78
CA SER A 291 9.44 10.53 3.65
C SER A 291 9.40 9.33 4.60
N THR A 292 8.21 8.89 5.01
CA THR A 292 8.05 7.70 5.85
C THR A 292 8.40 6.42 5.09
N LEU A 293 7.97 6.28 3.84
CA LEU A 293 8.34 5.13 3.01
C LEU A 293 9.80 5.16 2.61
N LEU A 294 10.36 6.35 2.35
CA LEU A 294 11.80 6.53 2.17
C LEU A 294 12.58 5.99 3.37
N ARG A 295 12.20 6.38 4.60
CA ARG A 295 12.83 5.87 5.82
C ARG A 295 12.68 4.35 5.98
N ALA A 296 11.54 3.78 5.61
CA ALA A 296 11.35 2.33 5.63
C ALA A 296 12.31 1.64 4.65
N LEU A 297 12.45 2.18 3.43
CA LEU A 297 13.35 1.64 2.41
C LEU A 297 14.84 1.78 2.80
N THR A 298 15.25 2.93 3.34
CA THR A 298 16.66 3.15 3.71
C THR A 298 17.09 2.28 4.90
N THR A 299 16.20 2.07 5.86
CA THR A 299 16.49 1.21 7.03
C THR A 299 16.33 -0.28 6.75
N GLY A 300 15.62 -0.67 5.69
CA GLY A 300 15.43 -2.07 5.29
C GLY A 300 16.36 -2.48 4.16
N VAL A 301 16.05 -2.02 2.95
CA VAL A 301 16.69 -2.46 1.69
C VAL A 301 18.19 -2.17 1.69
N LEU A 302 18.61 -0.97 2.08
CA LEU A 302 20.03 -0.58 1.99
C LEU A 302 20.93 -1.35 2.94
N GLN A 303 20.40 -1.76 4.09
CA GLN A 303 21.15 -2.56 5.06
C GLN A 303 21.37 -4.00 4.56
N THR A 304 20.56 -4.44 3.59
CA THR A 304 20.63 -5.79 3.02
C THR A 304 21.34 -5.87 1.68
N LEU A 305 21.75 -4.73 1.10
CA LEU A 305 22.45 -4.72 -0.19
C LEU A 305 23.82 -5.40 -0.08
N ASP A 306 24.00 -6.47 -0.83
CA ASP A 306 25.30 -7.11 -1.04
C ASP A 306 25.87 -6.79 -2.43
N VAL A 307 27.10 -7.24 -2.68
CA VAL A 307 27.81 -7.01 -3.94
C VAL A 307 27.08 -7.62 -5.13
N THR A 308 26.40 -8.76 -4.95
CA THR A 308 25.68 -9.46 -6.01
C THR A 308 24.41 -8.72 -6.41
N MET A 309 23.64 -8.22 -5.43
CA MET A 309 22.46 -7.39 -5.66
C MET A 309 22.85 -6.07 -6.33
N LEU A 310 23.96 -5.45 -5.92
CA LEU A 310 24.46 -4.22 -6.56
C LEU A 310 24.85 -4.44 -8.02
N ALA A 311 25.48 -5.57 -8.35
CA ALA A 311 25.80 -5.91 -9.72
C ALA A 311 24.52 -6.10 -10.57
N GLN A 312 23.52 -6.81 -10.03
CA GLN A 312 22.22 -6.98 -10.69
C GLN A 312 21.49 -5.64 -10.91
N LEU A 313 21.43 -4.78 -9.90
CA LEU A 313 20.87 -3.43 -10.03
C LEU A 313 21.57 -2.63 -11.13
N GLY A 314 22.90 -2.71 -11.22
CA GLY A 314 23.67 -2.07 -12.28
C GLY A 314 23.28 -2.53 -13.68
N THR A 315 22.90 -3.80 -13.85
CA THR A 315 22.42 -4.32 -15.14
C THR A 315 20.98 -3.91 -15.47
N GLN A 316 20.12 -3.73 -14.47
CA GLN A 316 18.72 -3.33 -14.67
C GLN A 316 18.54 -1.82 -14.84
N ALA A 317 19.43 -1.02 -14.26
CA ALA A 317 19.34 0.43 -14.20
C ALA A 317 19.14 1.16 -15.56
N PRO A 318 19.74 0.72 -16.69
CA PRO A 318 19.49 1.36 -17.98
C PRO A 318 18.01 1.34 -18.39
N GLY A 319 17.29 0.26 -18.09
CA GLY A 319 15.86 0.11 -18.41
C GLY A 319 14.95 0.98 -17.54
N TRP A 320 15.43 1.48 -16.39
CA TRP A 320 14.63 2.33 -15.52
C TRP A 320 14.34 3.71 -16.13
N CYS A 321 15.13 4.15 -17.12
CA CYS A 321 14.94 5.43 -17.77
C CYS A 321 13.55 5.56 -18.41
N GLU A 322 12.94 4.45 -18.83
CA GLU A 322 11.59 4.39 -19.39
C GLU A 322 10.52 4.86 -18.39
N TYR A 323 10.70 4.56 -17.10
CA TYR A 323 9.77 4.89 -16.03
C TYR A 323 9.89 6.35 -15.55
N PHE A 324 11.06 6.96 -15.73
CA PHE A 324 11.34 8.35 -15.32
C PHE A 324 11.42 9.33 -16.51
N GLY A 325 11.26 8.83 -17.74
CA GLY A 325 11.29 9.60 -19.00
C GLY A 325 12.67 10.02 -19.50
N SER A 326 13.66 10.17 -18.61
CA SER A 326 15.04 10.44 -19.02
C SER A 326 16.04 10.03 -17.94
N ALA A 327 17.29 9.80 -18.35
CA ALA A 327 18.40 9.58 -17.43
C ALA A 327 18.60 10.78 -16.47
N GLN A 328 18.39 12.01 -16.95
CA GLN A 328 18.49 13.23 -16.13
C GLN A 328 17.39 13.33 -15.07
N ALA A 329 16.17 12.86 -15.37
CA ALA A 329 15.08 12.82 -14.40
C ALA A 329 15.27 11.73 -13.35
N LEU A 330 15.84 10.59 -13.74
CA LEU A 330 16.28 9.54 -12.81
C LEU A 330 17.40 10.06 -11.90
N GLU A 331 18.45 10.65 -12.46
CA GLU A 331 19.54 11.28 -11.70
C GLU A 331 19.02 12.40 -10.80
N GLY A 332 18.12 13.25 -11.29
CA GLY A 332 17.53 14.34 -10.51
C GLY A 332 16.70 13.84 -9.33
N ASN A 333 15.91 12.77 -9.51
CA ASN A 333 15.19 12.13 -8.41
C ASN A 333 16.17 11.51 -7.41
N LEU A 334 17.14 10.74 -7.89
CA LEU A 334 18.18 10.11 -7.07
C LEU A 334 19.03 11.15 -6.29
N PHE A 335 19.39 12.27 -6.92
CA PHE A 335 20.31 13.27 -6.39
C PHE A 335 19.64 14.28 -5.45
N ASN A 336 18.42 14.74 -5.77
CA ASN A 336 17.74 15.77 -4.97
C ASN A 336 16.96 15.20 -3.79
N LYS A 337 16.42 13.97 -3.89
CA LYS A 337 15.58 13.38 -2.84
C LYS A 337 16.31 12.38 -1.95
N TYR A 338 17.45 11.86 -2.39
CA TYR A 338 18.12 10.74 -1.72
C TYR A 338 19.60 10.99 -1.43
N THR A 339 19.94 12.20 -0.99
CA THR A 339 21.29 12.59 -0.57
C THR A 339 21.87 11.68 0.51
N GLU A 340 21.02 11.10 1.38
CA GLU A 340 21.40 10.09 2.38
C GLU A 340 21.74 8.71 1.76
N LEU A 341 20.99 8.25 0.74
CA LEU A 341 21.29 7.01 0.01
C LEU A 341 22.66 7.08 -0.66
N ARG A 342 23.05 8.26 -1.15
CA ARG A 342 24.35 8.48 -1.77
C ARG A 342 25.49 8.21 -0.80
N LEU A 343 25.36 8.58 0.48
CA LEU A 343 26.41 8.35 1.47
C LEU A 343 26.52 6.86 1.83
N GLN A 344 25.40 6.14 1.92
CA GLN A 344 25.42 4.70 2.27
C GLN A 344 25.86 3.80 1.11
N LEU A 345 25.49 4.11 -0.13
CA LEU A 345 25.96 3.35 -1.32
C LEU A 345 27.44 3.63 -1.65
N PHE A 346 27.98 4.80 -1.29
CA PHE A 346 29.40 5.11 -1.45
C PHE A 346 30.30 4.55 -0.32
N PHE A 347 29.74 4.20 0.85
CA PHE A 347 30.50 3.78 2.04
C PHE A 347 30.19 2.36 2.58
N PRO A 348 30.19 1.30 1.76
CA PRO A 348 30.54 -0.03 2.27
C PRO A 348 31.81 -0.51 1.56
N SER A 349 32.95 0.06 1.96
CA SER A 349 34.31 -0.52 1.83
C SER A 349 34.86 -0.88 0.44
N LYS A 350 34.10 -0.81 -0.66
CA LYS A 350 34.58 -0.93 -2.05
C LYS A 350 33.72 -0.04 -2.95
N LEU A 351 34.38 0.82 -3.73
CA LEU A 351 33.74 1.75 -4.66
C LEU A 351 32.81 1.00 -5.64
N PHE A 352 31.50 1.12 -5.46
CA PHE A 352 30.54 0.94 -6.54
C PHE A 352 30.04 2.32 -6.96
N CYS A 353 30.79 2.97 -7.86
CA CYS A 353 30.21 4.04 -8.64
C CYS A 353 29.17 3.40 -9.57
N LEU A 354 27.88 3.56 -9.26
CA LEU A 354 26.81 3.49 -10.25
C LEU A 354 27.05 4.60 -11.28
N ARG A 355 28.02 4.38 -12.15
CA ARG A 355 28.23 5.16 -13.36
C ARG A 355 27.14 4.64 -14.31
N LEU A 356 25.97 5.27 -14.28
CA LEU A 356 24.98 5.12 -15.33
C LEU A 356 25.69 5.48 -16.64
N ILE A 357 26.07 4.45 -17.42
CA ILE A 357 26.77 4.64 -18.68
C ILE A 357 25.73 5.09 -19.71
N GLY A 358 25.84 6.34 -20.15
CA GLY A 358 25.01 6.91 -21.20
C GLY A 358 25.61 8.19 -21.79
N GLN A 359 26.81 8.09 -22.36
CA GLN A 359 27.51 9.05 -23.24
C GLN A 359 27.70 10.53 -22.83
N PRO A 360 28.77 11.20 -23.31
CA PRO A 360 29.14 12.53 -22.88
C PRO A 360 28.47 13.60 -23.74
N THR A 361 27.50 14.33 -23.19
CA THR A 361 27.16 15.66 -23.71
C THR A 361 27.44 16.69 -22.63
N GLY A 362 28.40 17.56 -22.93
CA GLY A 362 29.03 18.46 -21.99
C GLY A 362 28.06 19.46 -21.36
N LEU A 363 28.01 19.47 -20.04
CA LEU A 363 27.53 20.59 -19.22
C LEU A 363 28.11 20.52 -17.80
N ALA A 364 29.40 20.19 -17.68
CA ALA A 364 30.14 20.28 -16.42
C ALA A 364 30.78 21.66 -16.29
N HIS A 365 29.99 22.71 -16.00
CA HIS A 365 30.55 24.05 -15.79
C HIS A 365 30.00 24.84 -14.59
N SER A 366 29.08 24.28 -13.78
CA SER A 366 28.45 25.07 -12.70
C SER A 366 28.63 24.56 -11.26
N LEU A 367 28.97 23.29 -11.02
CA LEU A 367 28.93 22.72 -9.65
C LEU A 367 30.25 22.76 -8.84
N SER A 368 31.29 23.44 -9.31
CA SER A 368 32.61 23.44 -8.64
C SER A 368 32.80 24.48 -7.54
N ARG A 369 31.76 25.23 -7.12
CA ARG A 369 31.94 26.38 -6.20
C ARG A 369 31.45 26.23 -4.76
N GLN A 370 30.83 25.11 -4.36
CA GLN A 370 30.21 25.02 -3.02
C GLN A 370 30.76 23.95 -2.06
N LEU A 371 31.83 23.23 -2.41
CA LEU A 371 32.43 22.18 -1.54
C LEU A 371 33.77 22.56 -0.89
N PHE A 372 34.15 23.84 -0.86
CA PHE A 372 35.44 24.29 -0.32
C PHE A 372 35.32 25.25 0.86
N VAL A 373 34.71 24.80 1.97
CA VAL A 373 35.05 25.32 3.32
C VAL A 373 34.83 24.21 4.34
N SER A 374 35.91 23.54 4.74
CA SER A 374 36.21 23.05 6.10
C SER A 374 37.10 21.80 6.01
N GLY A 375 38.37 21.94 6.38
CA GLY A 375 39.33 20.83 6.36
C GLY A 375 40.77 21.34 6.42
N SER A 376 41.27 21.56 7.63
CA SER A 376 42.65 21.94 7.92
C SER A 376 43.64 20.83 7.56
N GLY A 377 44.41 21.00 6.49
CA GLY A 377 45.56 20.17 6.16
C GLY A 377 46.73 21.04 5.70
N GLN A 378 47.89 20.90 6.35
CA GLN A 378 49.09 21.67 5.99
C GLN A 378 49.78 21.11 4.73
N PRO A 379 50.28 21.98 3.82
CA PRO A 379 51.00 21.55 2.62
C PRO A 379 52.43 21.08 2.96
N ILE A 380 52.79 19.89 2.48
CA ILE A 380 54.16 19.35 2.57
C ILE A 380 54.87 19.63 1.24
N SER A 381 55.66 20.70 1.18
CA SER A 381 56.70 21.03 0.18
C SER A 381 56.28 21.09 -1.31
N GLY A 382 56.44 22.26 -1.94
CA GLY A 382 56.18 22.48 -3.37
C GLY A 382 57.44 22.77 -4.19
N LYS A 383 57.76 21.89 -5.13
CA LYS A 383 58.44 22.23 -6.38
C LYS A 383 57.76 21.46 -7.53
N GLY A 384 57.13 22.19 -8.45
CA GLY A 384 56.40 21.64 -9.60
C GLY A 384 54.88 21.51 -9.36
N LYS A 385 54.09 21.50 -10.44
CA LYS A 385 52.61 21.59 -10.49
C LYS A 385 51.85 20.37 -9.92
N HIS A 386 52.29 19.84 -8.78
CA HIS A 386 51.75 18.65 -8.15
C HIS A 386 51.51 18.94 -6.66
N PHE A 387 50.28 18.69 -6.20
CA PHE A 387 49.94 18.72 -4.78
C PHE A 387 49.69 17.30 -4.32
N ILE A 388 50.43 16.87 -3.30
CA ILE A 388 50.24 15.57 -2.64
C ILE A 388 49.59 15.84 -1.29
N PHE A 389 48.40 15.28 -1.08
CA PHE A 389 47.70 15.33 0.20
C PHE A 389 47.78 13.96 0.86
N ARG A 390 48.22 13.94 2.12
CA ARG A 390 48.31 12.72 2.95
C ARG A 390 47.07 12.66 3.84
N GLN A 391 46.17 11.72 3.60
CA GLN A 391 45.03 11.41 4.46
C GLN A 391 45.17 9.95 4.92
N ASN A 392 45.85 9.75 6.06
CA ASN A 392 46.16 8.46 6.70
C ASN A 392 47.05 7.48 5.90
N MET A 393 47.65 6.52 6.62
CA MET A 393 48.85 5.74 6.23
C MET A 393 48.75 4.97 4.90
N ASP A 394 47.55 4.70 4.38
CA ASP A 394 47.37 3.76 3.26
C ASP A 394 46.81 4.40 1.97
N THR A 395 46.71 5.73 1.88
CA THR A 395 46.18 6.38 0.68
C THR A 395 46.90 7.67 0.32
N CYS A 396 47.37 7.75 -0.94
CA CYS A 396 47.95 8.95 -1.50
C CYS A 396 47.08 9.46 -2.66
N LEU A 397 46.63 10.71 -2.56
CA LEU A 397 45.94 11.42 -3.64
C LEU A 397 46.94 12.31 -4.38
N ILE A 398 47.08 12.08 -5.70
CA ILE A 398 47.91 12.92 -6.57
C ILE A 398 46.98 13.75 -7.45
N LEU A 399 47.04 15.08 -7.29
CA LEU A 399 46.36 16.03 -8.16
C LEU A 399 47.33 16.53 -9.24
N GLN A 400 46.94 16.36 -10.52
CA GLN A 400 47.63 16.96 -11.65
C GLN A 400 46.65 17.84 -12.45
N GLY A 401 46.64 19.15 -12.16
CA GLY A 401 45.75 20.11 -12.83
C GLY A 401 44.26 19.89 -12.55
N LYS A 402 43.38 20.44 -13.41
CA LYS A 402 41.90 20.45 -13.25
C LYS A 402 41.22 19.12 -13.63
N ARG A 403 41.91 17.98 -13.58
CA ARG A 403 41.33 16.66 -13.84
C ARG A 403 41.76 15.66 -12.76
N PHE A 404 40.81 14.87 -12.26
CA PHE A 404 41.12 13.70 -11.44
C PHE A 404 41.69 12.63 -12.36
N VAL A 405 42.93 12.20 -12.10
CA VAL A 405 43.54 11.05 -12.77
C VAL A 405 43.79 9.99 -11.70
N SER A 406 42.96 8.95 -11.75
CA SER A 406 43.15 7.60 -11.17
C SER A 406 43.43 7.44 -9.67
N LEU A 407 42.68 6.54 -9.03
CA LEU A 407 42.99 5.99 -7.72
C LEU A 407 44.03 4.88 -7.91
N LEU A 408 45.26 5.06 -7.43
CA LEU A 408 46.27 4.00 -7.40
C LEU A 408 46.19 3.29 -6.05
N THR A 409 45.69 2.06 -6.05
CA THR A 409 45.78 1.17 -4.88
C THR A 409 47.19 0.59 -4.85
N VAL A 410 48.02 1.01 -3.90
CA VAL A 410 49.31 0.35 -3.65
C VAL A 410 48.99 -0.98 -2.97
N VAL A 411 49.17 -2.08 -3.69
CA VAL A 411 49.16 -3.41 -3.10
C VAL A 411 50.47 -3.57 -2.32
N GLU A 412 50.38 -3.91 -1.05
CA GLU A 412 51.54 -4.25 -0.22
C GLU A 412 52.37 -5.35 -0.91
N CYS A 413 53.49 -4.97 -1.51
CA CYS A 413 54.61 -5.87 -1.75
C CYS A 413 55.69 -5.48 -0.76
N SER A 414 55.88 -6.33 0.25
CA SER A 414 56.93 -6.23 1.25
C SER A 414 58.31 -6.43 0.60
N VAL A 415 58.86 -5.40 -0.04
CA VAL A 415 60.29 -5.35 -0.39
C VAL A 415 60.80 -3.90 -0.24
N SER A 416 61.95 -3.79 0.42
CA SER A 416 62.67 -2.60 0.86
C SER A 416 62.62 -1.37 -0.07
N THR A 417 62.40 -0.24 0.57
CA THR A 417 62.56 1.15 0.09
C THR A 417 63.87 1.37 -0.69
N SER A 418 63.77 1.53 -2.01
CA SER A 418 64.63 2.40 -2.86
C SER A 418 64.24 2.31 -4.35
N ALA A 419 63.66 1.19 -4.82
CA ALA A 419 63.48 0.94 -6.25
C ALA A 419 62.14 1.43 -6.87
N ALA A 420 61.12 1.77 -6.07
CA ALA A 420 59.79 2.14 -6.59
C ALA A 420 59.68 3.60 -7.10
N VAL A 421 60.69 4.44 -6.85
CA VAL A 421 60.66 5.86 -7.22
C VAL A 421 61.09 6.10 -8.69
N GLU A 422 61.78 5.15 -9.33
CA GLU A 422 62.25 5.31 -10.72
C GLU A 422 61.27 4.84 -11.80
N ALA A 423 60.21 4.11 -11.45
CA ALA A 423 59.26 3.57 -12.45
C ALA A 423 58.18 4.56 -12.91
N ALA A 424 58.05 5.74 -12.26
CA ALA A 424 56.95 6.69 -12.51
C ALA A 424 57.31 7.85 -13.46
N VAL A 425 58.45 7.80 -14.16
CA VAL A 425 58.90 8.88 -15.07
C VAL A 425 58.72 8.54 -16.56
N TYR A 426 58.13 7.39 -16.93
CA TYR A 426 58.00 6.98 -18.35
C TYR A 426 56.61 6.55 -18.84
N LEU A 427 55.52 6.97 -18.20
CA LEU A 427 54.16 6.96 -18.75
C LEU A 427 53.48 8.29 -18.44
#